data_AF-A0A3N5FT89-F1
#
_entry.id   AF-A0A3N5FT89-F1
#
_cell.length_a   1.000
_cell.length_b   1.000
_cell.length_c   1.000
_cell.angle_alpha   90.00
_cell.angle_beta   90.00
_cell.angle_gamma   90.00
#
_symmetry.space_group_name_H-M   'P 1'
#
loop_
_entity.id
_entity.type
_entity.pdbx_description
1 polymer ?
#
loop_
_entity_poly.entity_id
_entity_poly.type
_entity_poly.pdbx_seq_one_letter_code
_entity_poly.pdbx_strand_id
1 'polypeptide(L)'
;MSSVTSPGAVRDQYIQTMSCPDRVGVVAAISSFFAARGANITETQHFRDPPTNRSYMRTVFEEPERGAADLATLERAFEPIAGAS
;
A
#
# COMPACT_ATOMS: atom_id res chain seq x y z
N MET A 1 -25.67 3.05 -21.53
CA MET A 1 -25.43 1.87 -20.66
C MET A 1 -25.77 2.29 -19.25
N SER A 2 -26.79 1.70 -18.64
CA SER A 2 -27.12 1.97 -17.24
C SER A 2 -26.37 0.97 -16.37
N SER A 3 -25.41 1.43 -15.58
CA SER A 3 -24.69 0.61 -14.59
C SER A 3 -25.32 0.83 -13.21
N VAL A 4 -25.83 -0.26 -12.64
CA VAL A 4 -26.22 -0.33 -11.23
C VAL A 4 -24.94 -0.56 -10.42
N THR A 5 -24.45 0.48 -9.75
CA THR A 5 -23.34 0.35 -8.79
C THR A 5 -23.94 -0.07 -7.45
N SER A 6 -23.60 -1.26 -6.96
CA SER A 6 -23.87 -1.61 -5.56
C SER A 6 -23.24 -0.54 -4.67
N PRO A 7 -23.90 -0.05 -3.60
CA PRO A 7 -23.19 0.71 -2.57
C PRO A 7 -22.07 -0.21 -2.12
N GLY A 8 -20.82 0.17 -2.41
CA GLY A 8 -19.67 -0.73 -2.33
C GLY A 8 -19.66 -1.45 -1.00
N ALA A 9 -19.36 -2.75 -1.01
CA ALA A 9 -19.15 -3.50 0.22
C ALA A 9 -18.23 -2.67 1.13
N VAL A 10 -18.62 -2.43 2.38
CA VAL A 10 -17.82 -1.67 3.33
C VAL A 10 -16.51 -2.42 3.51
N ARG A 11 -15.43 -1.90 2.94
CA ARG A 11 -14.08 -2.46 3.00
C ARG A 11 -13.31 -1.81 4.13
N ASP A 12 -12.43 -2.57 4.75
CA ASP A 12 -11.54 -2.01 5.75
C ASP A 12 -10.45 -1.21 5.05
N GLN A 13 -10.27 0.02 5.50
CA GLN A 13 -9.29 0.97 4.96
C GLN A 13 -8.12 1.11 5.93
N TYR A 14 -6.92 1.10 5.38
CA TYR A 14 -5.67 1.17 6.13
C TYR A 14 -4.73 2.21 5.52
N ILE A 15 -3.77 2.65 6.33
CA ILE A 15 -2.71 3.55 5.91
C ILE A 15 -1.38 2.83 6.14
N GLN A 16 -0.65 2.58 5.06
CA GLN A 16 0.75 2.16 5.12
C GLN A 16 1.65 3.40 5.03
N THR A 17 2.62 3.49 5.92
CA THR A 17 3.70 4.47 5.83
C THR A 17 5.03 3.74 5.83
N MET A 18 5.96 4.20 5.00
CA MET A 18 7.29 3.60 4.94
C MET A 18 8.38 4.63 4.64
N SER A 19 9.59 4.29 5.08
CA SER A 19 10.81 4.98 4.71
C SER A 19 11.89 3.94 4.41
N CYS A 20 12.68 4.15 3.36
CA CYS A 20 13.77 3.25 2.98
C CYS A 20 14.89 4.03 2.28
N PRO A 21 16.10 3.46 2.15
CA PRO A 21 17.09 4.00 1.24
C PRO A 21 16.51 4.11 -0.18
N ASP A 22 16.75 5.23 -0.86
CA ASP A 22 16.27 5.41 -2.22
C ASP A 22 16.97 4.44 -3.18
N ARG A 23 16.15 3.75 -3.98
CA ARG A 23 16.61 2.84 -5.03
C ARG A 23 15.60 2.82 -6.18
N VAL A 24 16.09 2.42 -7.36
CA VAL A 24 15.21 2.18 -8.50
C VAL A 24 14.21 1.07 -8.15
N GLY A 25 12.93 1.29 -8.48
CA GLY A 25 11.89 0.27 -8.34
C GLY A 25 11.16 0.25 -6.98
N VAL A 26 11.43 1.17 -6.04
CA VAL A 26 10.70 1.25 -4.76
C VAL A 26 9.19 1.34 -5.00
N VAL A 27 8.74 2.32 -5.79
CA VAL A 27 7.30 2.50 -6.10
C VAL A 27 6.72 1.26 -6.79
N ALA A 28 7.44 0.69 -7.76
CA ALA A 28 6.98 -0.50 -8.49
C ALA A 28 6.81 -1.71 -7.57
N ALA A 29 7.75 -1.96 -6.65
CA ALA A 29 7.67 -3.06 -5.69
C ALA A 29 6.47 -2.91 -4.76
N ILE A 30 6.22 -1.71 -4.25
CA ILE A 30 5.10 -1.41 -3.36
C ILE A 30 3.76 -1.56 -4.08
N SER A 31 3.61 -0.93 -5.25
CA SER A 31 2.39 -1.05 -6.04
C SER A 31 2.11 -2.50 -6.47
N SER A 32 3.15 -3.27 -6.80
CA SER A 32 3.01 -4.69 -7.16
C SER A 32 2.56 -5.54 -5.97
N PHE A 33 3.02 -5.24 -4.76
CA PHE A 33 2.57 -5.93 -3.55
C PHE A 33 1.08 -5.72 -3.29
N PHE A 34 0.60 -4.48 -3.37
CA PHE A 34 -0.83 -4.19 -3.21
C PHE A 34 -1.67 -4.89 -4.28
N ALA A 35 -1.22 -4.85 -5.54
CA ALA A 35 -1.89 -5.52 -6.64
C ALA A 35 -1.96 -7.05 -6.44
N ALA A 36 -0.88 -7.69 -5.97
CA ALA A 36 -0.84 -9.12 -5.70
C ALA A 36 -1.81 -9.55 -4.58
N ARG A 37 -2.14 -8.65 -3.66
CA ARG A 37 -3.13 -8.85 -2.61
C ARG A 37 -4.57 -8.55 -3.04
N GLY A 38 -4.76 -8.00 -4.24
CA GLY A 38 -6.06 -7.48 -4.67
C GLY A 38 -6.52 -6.25 -3.88
N ALA A 39 -5.60 -5.59 -3.16
CA ALA A 39 -5.89 -4.38 -2.41
C ALA A 39 -6.04 -3.19 -3.38
N ASN A 40 -7.03 -2.35 -3.12
CA ASN A 40 -7.28 -1.15 -3.91
C ASN A 40 -6.58 0.04 -3.28
N ILE A 41 -5.65 0.69 -4.00
CA ILE A 41 -4.99 1.91 -3.52
C ILE A 41 -5.92 3.10 -3.81
N THR A 42 -6.33 3.83 -2.77
CA THR A 42 -7.20 5.01 -2.89
C THR A 42 -6.44 6.32 -2.87
N GLU A 43 -5.29 6.35 -2.20
CA GLU A 43 -4.42 7.51 -2.14
C GLU A 43 -2.97 7.06 -2.03
N THR A 44 -2.05 7.73 -2.71
CA THR A 44 -0.63 7.52 -2.49
C THR A 44 0.15 8.82 -2.58
N GLN A 45 1.13 8.97 -1.70
CA GLN A 45 2.07 10.09 -1.67
C GLN A 45 3.48 9.50 -1.59
N HIS A 46 4.37 9.94 -2.47
CA HIS A 46 5.77 9.56 -2.48
C HIS A 46 6.64 10.82 -2.46
N PHE A 47 7.60 10.85 -1.56
CA PHE A 47 8.56 11.93 -1.41
C PHE A 47 9.96 11.34 -1.35
N ARG A 48 10.88 11.93 -2.11
CA ARG A 48 12.30 11.58 -2.08
C ARG A 48 13.06 12.73 -1.43
N ASP A 49 14.00 12.36 -0.57
CA ASP A 49 15.01 13.24 0.02
C ASP A 49 16.39 12.88 -0.54
N PRO A 50 16.82 13.47 -1.67
CA PRO A 50 18.11 13.18 -2.27
C PRO A 50 19.31 13.44 -1.34
N PRO A 51 19.35 14.54 -0.55
CA PRO A 51 20.43 14.78 0.42
C PRO A 51 20.70 13.62 1.39
N THR A 52 19.66 12.92 1.87
CA THR A 52 19.81 11.78 2.79
C THR A 52 19.71 10.41 2.11
N ASN A 53 19.57 10.40 0.78
CA ASN A 53 19.32 9.22 -0.04
C ASN A 53 18.17 8.35 0.50
N ARG A 54 17.05 9.00 0.84
CA ARG A 54 15.86 8.33 1.39
C ARG A 54 14.63 8.57 0.54
N SER A 55 13.76 7.56 0.56
CA SER A 55 12.44 7.62 -0.04
C SER A 55 11.38 7.32 1.02
N TYR A 56 10.33 8.13 1.02
CA TYR A 56 9.21 8.10 1.94
C TYR A 56 7.92 7.89 1.15
N MET A 57 7.04 7.03 1.64
CA MET A 57 5.76 6.78 1.00
C MET A 57 4.66 6.63 2.03
N ARG A 58 3.48 7.17 1.71
CA ARG A 58 2.22 6.96 2.43
C ARG A 58 1.20 6.45 1.42
N THR A 59 0.57 5.32 1.71
CA THR A 59 -0.43 4.71 0.85
C THR A 59 -1.67 4.40 1.66
N VAL A 60 -2.82 4.95 1.24
CA VAL A 60 -4.13 4.58 1.75
C VAL A 60 -4.68 3.50 0.83
N PHE A 61 -5.11 2.38 1.41
CA PHE A 61 -5.60 1.24 0.65
C PHE A 61 -6.79 0.57 1.34
N GLU A 62 -7.57 -0.14 0.54
CA GLU A 62 -8.72 -0.92 0.96
C GLU A 62 -8.46 -2.40 0.67
N GLU A 63 -8.73 -3.25 1.65
CA GLU A 63 -8.70 -4.70 1.42
C GLU A 63 -9.85 -5.12 0.49
N PRO A 64 -9.70 -6.21 -0.29
CA PRO A 64 -10.70 -6.64 -1.28
C PRO A 64 -12.06 -6.96 -0.64
N GLU A 65 -12.05 -7.41 0.61
CA GLU A 65 -13.20 -7.79 1.41
C GLU A 65 -13.03 -7.34 2.86
N ARG A 66 -14.14 -7.19 3.58
CA ARG A 66 -14.13 -6.83 5.00
C ARG A 66 -13.56 -7.98 5.84
N GLY A 67 -12.65 -7.66 6.75
CA GLY A 67 -12.00 -8.65 7.61
C GLY A 67 -11.01 -9.57 6.87
N ALA A 68 -10.61 -9.22 5.64
CA ALA A 68 -9.65 -10.02 4.87
C ALA A 68 -8.26 -10.13 5.55
N ALA A 69 -7.88 -9.12 6.32
CA ALA A 69 -6.67 -9.13 7.14
C ALA A 69 -6.86 -8.28 8.39
N ASP A 70 -6.28 -8.73 9.51
CA ASP A 70 -6.08 -7.89 10.68
C ASP A 70 -4.77 -7.09 10.57
N LEU A 71 -4.57 -6.14 11.48
CA LEU A 71 -3.38 -5.28 11.47
C LEU A 71 -2.08 -6.09 11.60
N ALA A 72 -2.05 -7.11 12.46
CA ALA A 72 -0.87 -7.96 12.68
C ALA A 72 -0.49 -8.79 11.44
N THR A 73 -1.48 -9.19 10.63
CA THR A 73 -1.25 -9.86 9.35
C THR A 73 -0.71 -8.89 8.31
N LEU A 74 -1.23 -7.66 8.27
CA LEU A 74 -0.73 -6.61 7.40
C LEU A 74 0.71 -6.24 7.73
N GLU A 75 1.03 -5.99 9.00
CA GLU A 75 2.38 -5.66 9.46
C GLU A 75 3.41 -6.71 9.00
N ARG A 76 3.13 -8.00 9.26
CA ARG A 76 3.98 -9.11 8.81
C ARG A 76 4.10 -9.18 7.28
N ALA A 77 3.03 -8.88 6.55
CA ALA A 77 3.06 -8.89 5.09
C ALA A 77 3.93 -7.75 4.51
N PHE A 78 4.07 -6.62 5.23
CA PHE A 78 4.92 -5.50 4.83
C PHE A 78 6.38 -5.64 5.25
N GLU A 79 6.72 -6.53 6.18
CA GLU A 79 8.11 -6.76 6.65
C GLU A 79 9.12 -6.96 5.50
N PRO A 80 8.86 -7.79 4.47
CA PRO A 80 9.83 -7.97 3.37
C PRO A 80 10.06 -6.70 2.54
N ILE A 81 9.10 -5.77 2.54
CA ILE A 81 9.17 -4.50 1.80
C ILE A 81 9.92 -3.45 2.62
N ALA A 82 9.71 -3.45 3.95
CA ALA A 82 10.42 -2.59 4.89
C ALA A 82 11.87 -3.05 5.13
N GLY A 83 12.12 -4.36 5.08
CA GLY A 83 13.40 -5.00 5.38
C GLY A 83 14.40 -5.04 4.23
N ALA A 84 14.02 -4.60 3.03
CA ALA A 84 14.98 -4.20 2.01
C ALA A 84 15.54 -2.82 2.39
N SER A 85 16.28 -2.78 3.50
CA SER A 85 17.02 -1.65 4.05
C SER A 85 18.51 -1.88 3.83
#